data_AF-A0A6G1SEI8-F1
#
_entry.id   AF-A0A6G1SEI8-F1
#
_cell.length_a   1.000
_cell.length_b   1.000
_cell.length_c   1.000
_cell.angle_alpha   90.00
_cell.angle_beta   90.00
_cell.angle_gamma   90.00
#
_symmetry.space_group_name_H-M   'P 1'
#
loop_
_entity.id
_entity.type
_entity.pdbx_description
1 polymer ?
#
loop_
_entity_poly.entity_id
_entity_poly.type
_entity_poly.pdbx_seq_one_letter_code
_entity_poly.pdbx_strand_id
1 'polypeptide(L)'
;MPDGCNKVAGDQNVVCVLCHKICHCRGLGDLYGPYNIDFSTTSNAPSDRYKTITPKKSKYSLLNHSYAVKEIWIHEDCLVWSEGVHLVGNKILKMEETIKASFNHNCSVCKTKGATIGCSGKRCRRKFHYICGRDSKCQFDETNFTLKCDRCLANAEAQPSQ
;
A
#
# COMPACT_ATOMS: atom_id res chain seq x y z
N MET A 1 -6.51 -15.11 17.32
CA MET A 1 -7.21 -15.65 16.15
C MET A 1 -6.16 -15.94 15.10
N PRO A 2 -5.88 -17.21 14.75
CA PRO A 2 -4.93 -17.51 13.67
C PRO A 2 -5.54 -17.02 12.36
N ASP A 3 -4.74 -16.30 11.57
CA ASP A 3 -5.17 -15.69 10.31
C ASP A 3 -5.66 -16.77 9.34
N GLY A 4 -6.99 -16.86 9.16
CA GLY A 4 -7.68 -17.84 8.29
C GLY A 4 -7.47 -17.60 6.80
N CYS A 5 -6.22 -17.40 6.37
CA CYS A 5 -5.85 -17.36 4.97
C CYS A 5 -5.26 -18.71 4.59
N ASN A 6 -6.04 -19.54 3.90
CA ASN A 6 -5.54 -20.80 3.36
C ASN A 6 -4.43 -20.48 2.36
N LYS A 7 -3.23 -21.01 2.62
CA LYS A 7 -2.13 -20.97 1.66
C LYS A 7 -2.56 -21.78 0.44
N VAL A 8 -2.66 -21.15 -0.72
CA VAL A 8 -2.78 -21.90 -1.99
C VAL A 8 -1.45 -22.60 -2.21
N ALA A 9 -1.46 -23.92 -2.20
CA ALA A 9 -0.26 -24.72 -2.41
C ALA A 9 0.22 -24.57 -3.86
N GLY A 10 1.38 -23.93 -4.06
CA GLY A 10 2.03 -23.82 -5.38
C GLY A 10 2.70 -22.48 -5.65
N ASP A 11 2.20 -21.39 -5.07
CA ASP A 11 2.78 -20.07 -5.30
C ASP A 11 3.88 -19.75 -4.29
N GLN A 12 5.01 -19.29 -4.82
CA GLN A 12 6.02 -18.58 -4.04
C GLN A 12 5.31 -17.52 -3.20
N ASN A 13 5.79 -17.28 -1.98
CA ASN A 13 5.14 -16.47 -0.93
C ASN A 13 4.99 -14.97 -1.30
N VAL A 14 4.25 -14.68 -2.37
CA VAL A 14 4.03 -13.36 -2.96
C VAL A 14 2.94 -12.65 -2.16
N VAL A 15 3.27 -11.44 -1.70
CA VAL A 15 2.40 -10.64 -0.85
C VAL A 15 2.25 -9.24 -1.44
N CYS A 16 1.14 -8.59 -1.12
CA CYS A 16 0.95 -7.18 -1.40
C CYS A 16 2.04 -6.34 -0.73
N VAL A 17 2.69 -5.46 -1.50
CA VAL A 17 3.77 -4.59 -0.99
C VAL A 17 3.30 -3.62 0.10
N LEU A 18 2.01 -3.26 0.09
CA LEU A 18 1.42 -2.31 1.03
C LEU A 18 0.95 -2.99 2.32
N CYS A 19 0.15 -4.06 2.23
CA CYS A 19 -0.45 -4.69 3.42
C CYS A 19 0.25 -5.97 3.89
N HIS A 20 1.22 -6.49 3.13
CA HIS A 20 1.94 -7.74 3.41
C HIS A 20 1.03 -8.97 3.55
N LYS A 21 -0.12 -8.97 2.88
CA LYS A 21 -1.05 -10.11 2.83
C LYS A 21 -1.01 -10.77 1.46
N ILE A 22 -1.30 -12.08 1.44
CA ILE A 22 -1.47 -12.87 0.21
C ILE A 22 -2.86 -12.60 -0.41
N CYS A 23 -3.08 -13.13 -1.62
CA CYS A 23 -4.38 -13.09 -2.30
C CYS A 23 -5.51 -13.63 -1.43
N HIS A 24 -6.71 -13.10 -1.63
CA HIS A 24 -7.95 -13.47 -0.95
C HIS A 24 -7.94 -13.33 0.57
N CYS A 25 -6.88 -12.77 1.16
CA CYS A 25 -6.79 -12.58 2.60
C CYS A 25 -7.93 -11.67 3.07
N ARG A 26 -8.88 -12.25 3.81
CA ARG A 26 -10.07 -11.55 4.30
C ARG A 26 -10.84 -10.83 3.17
N GLY A 27 -10.89 -11.40 1.97
CA GLY A 27 -11.65 -10.81 0.86
C GLY A 27 -11.01 -9.56 0.24
N LEU A 28 -9.67 -9.45 0.24
CA LEU A 28 -8.92 -8.39 -0.46
C LEU A 28 -8.79 -8.61 -1.98
N GLY A 29 -9.33 -9.71 -2.51
CA GLY A 29 -9.19 -10.08 -3.91
C GLY A 29 -7.77 -10.52 -4.29
N ASP A 30 -7.45 -10.41 -5.57
CA ASP A 30 -6.18 -10.85 -6.15
C ASP A 30 -5.05 -9.82 -6.02
N LEU A 31 -3.83 -10.30 -6.23
CA LEU A 31 -2.65 -9.47 -6.36
C LEU A 31 -2.41 -9.11 -7.83
N TYR A 32 -2.33 -7.82 -8.11
CA TYR A 32 -2.01 -7.28 -9.43
C TYR A 32 -0.51 -7.00 -9.52
N GLY A 33 0.08 -7.38 -10.65
CA GLY A 33 1.51 -7.28 -10.91
C GLY A 33 1.99 -8.31 -11.93
N PRO A 34 3.32 -8.46 -12.10
CA PRO A 34 4.35 -7.70 -11.40
C PRO A 34 4.51 -6.27 -11.92
N TYR A 35 4.68 -5.31 -11.01
CA TYR A 35 5.21 -3.98 -11.35
C TYR A 35 6.71 -3.92 -11.02
N ASN A 36 7.49 -3.29 -11.89
CA ASN A 36 8.94 -3.14 -11.71
C ASN A 36 9.24 -1.74 -11.21
N ILE A 37 9.64 -1.59 -9.95
CA ILE A 37 9.93 -0.29 -9.34
C ILE A 37 11.41 -0.20 -9.00
N ASP A 38 12.04 0.91 -9.39
CA ASP A 38 13.42 1.21 -9.04
C ASP A 38 13.53 1.89 -7.67
N PHE A 39 14.17 1.22 -6.72
CA PHE A 39 14.43 1.76 -5.38
C PHE A 39 15.82 2.38 -5.22
N SER A 40 16.57 2.60 -6.30
CA SER A 40 17.94 3.13 -6.28
C SER A 40 18.09 4.45 -5.50
N THR A 41 17.05 5.29 -5.52
CA THR A 41 17.02 6.60 -4.84
C THR A 41 16.36 6.58 -3.46
N THR A 42 15.94 5.41 -2.97
CA THR A 42 15.19 5.29 -1.70
C THR A 42 16.06 4.65 -0.62
N SER A 43 16.30 5.39 0.47
CA SER A 43 17.08 4.91 1.62
C SER A 43 16.42 3.74 2.38
N ASN A 44 15.11 3.58 2.25
CA ASN A 44 14.32 2.53 2.90
C ASN A 44 13.79 1.52 1.88
N ALA A 45 14.70 0.91 1.12
CA ALA A 45 14.36 -0.09 0.12
C ALA A 45 13.60 -1.29 0.72
N PRO A 46 12.72 -1.95 -0.06
CA PRO A 46 12.03 -3.15 0.39
C PRO A 46 13.04 -4.25 0.79
N SER A 47 12.84 -4.87 1.95
CA SER A 47 13.59 -6.04 2.44
C SER A 47 13.68 -7.17 1.38
N ASP A 48 14.59 -8.13 1.57
CA ASP A 48 14.81 -9.32 0.73
C ASP A 48 13.57 -10.18 0.43
N ARG A 49 12.43 -9.86 1.06
CA ARG A 49 11.11 -10.45 0.76
C ARG A 49 10.61 -10.20 -0.66
N TYR A 50 11.14 -9.20 -1.39
CA TYR A 50 10.79 -8.94 -2.80
C TYR A 50 11.94 -9.30 -3.73
N LYS A 51 11.60 -10.01 -4.81
CA LYS A 51 12.57 -10.46 -5.81
C LYS A 51 13.25 -9.27 -6.47
N THR A 52 14.58 -9.22 -6.39
CA THR A 52 15.38 -8.29 -7.19
C THR A 52 15.45 -8.81 -8.62
N ILE A 53 15.04 -8.00 -9.59
CA ILE A 53 15.21 -8.36 -10.99
C ILE A 53 16.58 -7.87 -11.45
N THR A 54 17.41 -8.79 -11.93
CA THR A 54 18.62 -8.45 -12.66
C THR A 54 18.29 -8.35 -14.15
N PRO A 55 18.44 -7.19 -14.83
CA PRO A 55 18.23 -7.13 -16.26
C PRO A 55 19.20 -8.08 -16.98
N LYS A 56 18.69 -8.97 -17.83
CA LYS A 56 19.54 -9.74 -18.77
C LYS A 56 20.17 -8.74 -19.73
N LYS A 57 21.49 -8.50 -19.58
CA LYS A 57 22.40 -7.69 -20.40
C LYS A 57 21.72 -6.95 -21.58
N SER A 58 21.28 -5.71 -21.34
CA SER A 58 20.94 -4.75 -22.40
C SER A 58 22.19 -3.97 -22.81
N LYS A 59 22.28 -3.63 -24.10
CA LYS A 59 23.39 -2.94 -24.81
C LYS A 59 23.68 -1.51 -24.29
N TYR A 60 22.96 -1.05 -23.27
CA TYR A 60 23.11 0.25 -22.60
C TYR A 60 23.93 0.16 -21.30
N SER A 61 24.72 -0.90 -21.10
CA SER A 61 25.47 -1.18 -19.86
C SER A 61 26.73 -0.32 -19.64
N LEU A 62 26.79 0.93 -20.12
CA LEU A 62 27.95 1.80 -19.87
C LEU A 62 27.86 2.61 -18.57
N LEU A 63 26.81 2.44 -17.77
CA LEU A 63 26.73 2.98 -16.43
C LEU A 63 26.63 1.81 -15.44
N ASN A 64 27.69 1.60 -14.65
CA ASN A 64 27.77 0.65 -13.54
C ASN A 64 26.84 1.05 -12.37
N HIS A 65 25.53 1.17 -12.62
CA HIS A 65 24.49 1.32 -11.61
C HIS A 65 23.53 0.15 -11.68
N SER A 66 24.04 -1.05 -11.39
CA SER A 66 23.18 -2.22 -11.27
C SER A 66 22.44 -2.22 -9.92
N TYR A 67 21.15 -2.57 -9.99
CA TYR A 67 20.39 -3.33 -8.98
C TYR A 67 19.76 -2.58 -7.79
N ALA A 68 18.60 -1.96 -8.02
CA ALA A 68 17.55 -1.86 -7.00
C ALA A 68 16.12 -1.97 -7.58
N VAL A 69 15.96 -2.51 -8.79
CA VAL A 69 14.62 -2.77 -9.36
C VAL A 69 14.01 -3.99 -8.69
N LYS A 70 12.83 -3.83 -8.08
CA LYS A 70 12.10 -4.88 -7.38
C LYS A 70 10.80 -5.21 -8.10
N GLU A 71 10.51 -6.50 -8.17
CA GLU A 71 9.21 -7.04 -8.58
C GLU A 71 8.22 -6.87 -7.43
N ILE A 72 7.14 -6.14 -7.65
CA ILE A 72 6.12 -5.88 -6.62
C ILE A 72 4.72 -6.24 -7.09
N TRP A 73 3.90 -6.62 -6.11
CA TRP A 73 2.52 -7.06 -6.29
C TRP A 73 1.63 -6.30 -5.30
N ILE A 74 0.42 -5.92 -5.72
CA ILE A 74 -0.46 -5.04 -4.93
C ILE A 74 -1.92 -5.48 -5.07
N HIS A 75 -2.69 -5.44 -3.99
CA HIS A 75 -4.16 -5.53 -4.08
C HIS A 75 -4.72 -4.22 -4.63
N GLU A 76 -5.74 -4.30 -5.50
CA GLU A 76 -6.42 -3.15 -6.09
C GLU A 76 -6.86 -2.12 -5.05
N ASP A 77 -7.64 -2.54 -4.05
CA ASP A 77 -8.11 -1.64 -2.99
C ASP A 77 -6.97 -1.00 -2.20
N CYS A 78 -5.85 -1.70 -2.01
CA CYS A 78 -4.69 -1.12 -1.33
C CYS A 78 -4.10 0.04 -2.15
N LEU A 79 -4.14 -0.04 -3.48
CA LEU A 79 -3.65 1.02 -4.36
C LEU A 79 -4.66 2.14 -4.54
N VAL A 80 -5.92 1.81 -4.87
CA VAL A 80 -6.98 2.77 -5.20
C VAL A 80 -7.26 3.73 -4.05
N TRP A 81 -7.26 3.22 -2.80
CA TRP A 81 -7.49 4.05 -1.61
C TRP A 81 -6.24 4.77 -1.11
N SER A 82 -5.09 4.59 -1.75
CA SER A 82 -3.86 5.24 -1.32
C SER A 82 -3.91 6.75 -1.52
N GLU A 83 -3.47 7.49 -0.51
CA GLU A 83 -3.40 8.95 -0.57
C GLU A 83 -2.46 9.39 -1.71
N GLY A 84 -2.95 10.27 -2.58
CA GLY A 84 -2.20 10.86 -3.69
C GLY A 84 -2.16 10.02 -4.97
N VAL A 85 -2.75 8.81 -4.97
CA VAL A 85 -2.94 8.04 -6.21
C VAL A 85 -4.18 8.55 -6.92
N HIS A 86 -4.06 8.75 -8.23
CA HIS A 86 -5.17 9.21 -9.07
C HIS A 86 -5.24 8.39 -10.35
N LEU A 87 -6.46 7.99 -10.72
CA LEU A 87 -6.73 7.39 -12.01
C LEU A 87 -7.05 8.49 -13.03
N VAL A 88 -6.24 8.62 -14.07
CA VAL A 88 -6.47 9.55 -15.17
C VAL A 88 -6.58 8.75 -16.46
N GLY A 89 -7.80 8.63 -16.97
CA GLY A 89 -8.12 7.70 -18.05
C GLY A 89 -7.85 6.26 -17.63
N ASN A 90 -6.93 5.59 -18.33
CA ASN A 90 -6.50 4.22 -18.03
C ASN A 90 -5.12 4.15 -17.33
N LYS A 91 -4.63 5.26 -16.77
CA LYS A 91 -3.31 5.34 -16.13
C LYS A 91 -3.42 5.69 -14.66
N ILE A 92 -2.67 4.96 -13.83
CA ILE A 92 -2.51 5.24 -12.41
C ILE A 92 -1.31 6.17 -12.25
N LEU A 93 -1.55 7.39 -11.78
CA LEU A 93 -0.50 8.36 -11.50
C LEU A 93 -0.02 8.23 -10.06
N LYS A 94 1.24 8.62 -9.82
CA LYS A 94 1.89 8.66 -8.49
C LYS A 94 2.00 7.32 -7.75
N MET A 95 1.67 6.21 -8.40
CA MET A 95 1.79 4.86 -7.83
C MET A 95 3.19 4.59 -7.24
N GLU A 96 4.24 4.81 -8.02
CA GLU A 96 5.62 4.53 -7.58
C GLU A 96 6.05 5.39 -6.39
N GLU A 97 5.72 6.69 -6.41
CA GLU A 97 5.97 7.62 -5.32
C GLU A 97 5.26 7.19 -4.03
N THR A 98 3.97 6.86 -4.13
CA THR A 98 3.16 6.35 -3.02
C THR A 98 3.73 5.08 -2.43
N ILE A 99 4.16 4.13 -3.26
CA ILE A 99 4.75 2.87 -2.80
C ILE A 99 6.07 3.13 -2.08
N LYS A 100 6.96 3.95 -2.64
CA LYS A 100 8.23 4.33 -2.00
C LYS A 100 7.98 5.04 -0.66
N ALA A 101 7.03 5.96 -0.60
CA ALA A 101 6.66 6.66 0.63
C ALA A 101 6.09 5.71 1.71
N SER A 102 5.34 4.67 1.30
CA SER A 102 4.70 3.71 2.21
C SER A 102 5.68 3.00 3.16
N PHE A 103 6.95 2.82 2.74
CA PHE A 103 8.00 2.23 3.59
C PHE A 103 8.37 3.09 4.79
N ASN A 104 7.99 4.37 4.79
CA ASN A 104 8.17 5.27 5.93
C ASN A 104 6.95 5.32 6.85
N HIS A 105 5.80 4.81 6.42
CA HIS A 105 4.53 5.00 7.11
C HIS A 105 4.07 3.75 7.86
N ASN A 106 3.91 3.88 9.18
CA ASN A 106 3.37 2.82 10.02
C ASN A 106 1.84 2.90 10.08
N CYS A 107 1.18 1.75 9.99
CA CYS A 107 -0.25 1.63 10.18
C CYS A 107 -0.64 1.95 11.62
N SER A 108 -1.68 2.75 11.81
CA SER A 108 -2.15 3.18 13.13
C SER A 108 -2.76 2.03 13.94
N VAL A 109 -3.14 0.93 13.27
CA VAL A 109 -3.72 -0.28 13.86
C VAL A 109 -2.64 -1.32 14.14
N CYS A 110 -2.04 -1.93 13.10
CA CYS A 110 -1.09 -3.04 13.25
C CYS A 110 0.37 -2.62 13.47
N LYS A 111 0.68 -1.31 13.40
CA LYS A 111 2.02 -0.72 13.61
C LYS A 111 3.11 -1.13 12.61
N THR A 112 2.80 -1.89 11.56
CA THR A 112 3.78 -2.24 10.51
C THR A 112 3.82 -1.20 9.39
N LYS A 113 4.91 -1.18 8.60
CA LYS A 113 5.08 -0.32 7.42
C LYS A 113 4.09 -0.65 6.28
N GLY A 114 4.00 0.24 5.28
CA GLY A 114 3.19 0.05 4.07
C GLY A 114 1.82 0.75 4.12
N ALA A 115 1.54 1.54 5.16
CA ALA A 115 0.27 2.22 5.32
C ALA A 115 0.19 3.48 4.43
N THR A 116 -0.76 3.49 3.48
CA THR A 116 -0.88 4.55 2.48
C THR A 116 -2.17 5.37 2.59
N ILE A 117 -3.16 4.91 3.35
CA ILE A 117 -4.45 5.61 3.49
C ILE A 117 -4.37 6.59 4.65
N GLY A 118 -4.41 7.88 4.36
CA GLY A 118 -4.46 8.96 5.36
C GLY A 118 -5.88 9.22 5.88
N CYS A 119 -5.99 9.61 7.14
CA CYS A 119 -7.25 10.13 7.69
C CYS A 119 -7.57 11.51 7.09
N SER A 120 -8.79 11.73 6.59
CA SER A 120 -9.27 13.00 6.05
C SER A 120 -9.57 14.08 7.11
N GLY A 121 -9.46 13.74 8.40
CA GLY A 121 -9.65 14.69 9.50
C GLY A 121 -8.58 15.78 9.54
N LYS A 122 -8.99 17.03 9.77
CA LYS A 122 -8.07 18.19 9.87
C LYS A 122 -6.95 17.93 10.88
N ARG A 123 -5.69 18.11 10.45
CA ARG A 123 -4.46 17.90 11.24
C ARG A 123 -4.25 16.46 11.74
N CYS A 124 -5.03 15.48 11.27
CA CYS A 124 -4.83 14.08 11.63
C CYS A 124 -3.70 13.47 10.80
N ARG A 125 -2.74 12.80 11.47
CA ARG A 125 -1.61 12.12 10.82
C ARG A 125 -1.70 10.60 10.87
N ARG A 126 -2.87 10.06 11.27
CA ARG A 126 -3.10 8.62 11.32
C ARG A 126 -3.15 8.08 9.89
N LYS A 127 -2.29 7.10 9.61
CA LYS A 127 -2.29 6.33 8.36
C LYS A 127 -2.70 4.89 8.61
N PHE A 128 -3.30 4.25 7.62
CA PHE A 128 -3.87 2.91 7.70
C PHE A 128 -3.52 2.09 6.46
N HIS A 129 -3.43 0.77 6.61
CA HIS A 129 -3.66 -0.13 5.48
C HIS A 129 -5.16 -0.16 5.18
N TYR A 130 -5.53 -0.46 3.93
CA TYR A 130 -6.92 -0.68 3.53
C TYR A 130 -7.64 -1.66 4.47
N ILE A 131 -7.12 -2.88 4.59
CA ILE A 131 -7.71 -3.91 5.45
C ILE A 131 -7.79 -3.49 6.93
N CYS A 132 -6.77 -2.79 7.43
CA CYS A 132 -6.76 -2.34 8.82
C CYS A 132 -7.77 -1.22 9.06
N GLY A 133 -7.98 -0.34 8.09
CA GLY A 133 -9.03 0.66 8.13
C GLY A 133 -10.39 -0.01 8.18
N ARG A 134 -10.65 -0.96 7.27
CA ARG A 134 -11.92 -1.69 7.14
C ARG A 134 -12.26 -2.53 8.37
N ASP A 135 -11.28 -3.20 8.95
CA ASP A 135 -11.45 -4.01 10.16
C ASP A 135 -11.48 -3.15 11.44
N SER A 136 -11.36 -1.82 11.32
CA SER A 136 -11.44 -0.87 12.43
C SER A 136 -12.69 0.01 12.31
N LYS A 137 -12.96 0.85 13.32
CA LYS A 137 -14.09 1.80 13.31
C LYS A 137 -13.84 3.03 12.43
N CYS A 138 -13.11 2.89 11.33
CA CYS A 138 -12.93 3.96 10.36
C CYS A 138 -14.12 4.00 9.40
N GLN A 139 -14.49 5.19 8.96
CA GLN A 139 -15.51 5.39 7.94
C GLN A 139 -14.83 5.62 6.58
N PHE A 140 -15.26 4.87 5.58
CA PHE A 140 -14.81 5.01 4.20
C PHE A 140 -15.87 5.81 3.43
N ASP A 141 -15.40 6.76 2.61
CA ASP A 141 -16.19 7.49 1.65
C ASP A 141 -15.74 7.07 0.25
N GLU A 142 -16.54 6.24 -0.40
CA GLU A 142 -16.28 5.70 -1.74
C GLU A 142 -16.42 6.76 -2.84
N THR A 143 -17.15 7.84 -2.58
CA THR A 143 -17.31 8.94 -3.56
C THR A 143 -16.01 9.71 -3.71
N ASN A 144 -15.33 9.97 -2.60
CA ASN A 144 -14.08 10.74 -2.57
C ASN A 144 -12.83 9.87 -2.38
N PHE A 145 -12.98 8.55 -2.22
CA PHE A 145 -11.92 7.62 -1.84
C PHE A 145 -11.14 8.06 -0.60
N THR A 146 -11.87 8.54 0.42
CA THR A 146 -11.25 9.02 1.67
C THR A 146 -11.64 8.16 2.88
N LEU A 147 -10.75 8.12 3.86
CA LEU A 147 -10.98 7.44 5.13
C LEU A 147 -11.01 8.45 6.26
N LYS A 148 -11.99 8.38 7.15
CA LYS A 148 -12.02 9.15 8.40
C LYS A 148 -11.92 8.21 9.60
N CYS A 149 -10.90 8.41 10.44
CA CYS A 149 -10.66 7.52 11.56
C CYS A 149 -11.63 7.75 12.72
N ASP A 150 -11.82 6.71 13.53
CA ASP A 150 -12.56 6.67 14.78
C ASP A 150 -12.44 7.95 15.65
N ARG A 151 -11.21 8.43 15.86
CA ARG A 151 -10.98 9.63 16.68
C ARG A 151 -11.53 10.92 16.05
N CYS A 152 -11.41 11.05 14.73
CA CYS A 152 -11.90 12.23 14.01
C CYS A 152 -13.41 12.20 13.80
N LEU A 153 -14.03 11.01 13.84
CA LEU A 153 -15.48 10.85 13.84
C LEU A 153 -16.05 11.31 15.19
N ALA A 154 -15.54 10.79 16.30
CA ALA A 154 -15.98 11.18 17.65
C ALA A 154 -15.85 12.70 17.90
N ASN A 155 -14.78 13.33 17.41
CA ASN A 155 -14.58 14.77 17.55
C ASN A 155 -15.53 15.63 16.71
N ALA A 156 -16.08 15.09 15.61
CA ALA A 156 -17.01 15.81 14.76
C ALA A 156 -18.42 15.86 15.35
N GLU A 157 -18.81 14.83 16.11
CA GLU A 157 -20.09 14.75 16.82
C GLU A 157 -20.11 15.64 18.07
N ALA A 158 -18.94 15.99 18.62
CA ALA A 158 -18.80 16.85 19.79
C ALA A 158 -18.94 18.36 19.51
N GLN A 159 -19.17 18.77 18.25
CA GLN A 159 -19.52 20.15 17.91
C GLN A 159 -20.93 20.19 17.34
N PRO A 160 -21.97 20.39 18.18
CA PRO A 160 -23.29 20.74 17.68
C PRO A 160 -23.18 22.07 16.94
N SER A 161 -23.75 22.11 15.73
CA SER A 161 -24.04 23.32 14.98
C SER A 161 -24.69 24.36 15.91
N GLN A 162 -24.03 25.49 16.08
CA GLN A 162 -24.65 26.71 16.60
C GLN A 162 -25.75 27.18 15.65
#